data_AF-A0A819RQQ7-F1
#
_entry.id   AF-A0A819RQQ7-F1
#
_cell.length_a   1.000
_cell.length_b   1.000
_cell.length_c   1.000
_cell.angle_alpha   90.00
_cell.angle_beta   90.00
_cell.angle_gamma   90.00
#
_symmetry.space_group_name_H-M   'P 1'
#
loop_
_entity.id
_entity.type
_entity.pdbx_description
1 polymer ?
#
loop_
_entity_poly.entity_id
_entity_poly.type
_entity_poly.pdbx_seq_one_letter_code
_entity_poly.pdbx_strand_id
1 'polypeptide(L)'
;MIFILSLLYHLLNYFGHVSVRSSIPSLFTITWQIITFILSEDFIFFWTHYLFHAPNPWELLLQNQLAVWFASIFFNEKHLFTICLWVFIRIYQTINAHDNKK
;
A
#
# COMPACT_ATOMS: atom_id res chain seq x y z
N MET A 1 5.70 12.59 9.50
CA MET A 1 5.46 12.27 8.08
C MET A 1 6.75 12.01 7.30
N ILE A 2 7.76 12.90 7.34
CA ILE A 2 9.04 12.75 6.60
C ILE A 2 9.83 11.50 7.01
N PHE A 3 9.95 11.21 8.31
CA PHE A 3 10.65 10.01 8.81
C PHE A 3 10.03 8.69 8.33
N ILE A 4 8.69 8.62 8.27
CA ILE A 4 7.97 7.44 7.79
C ILE A 4 8.24 7.25 6.30
N LEU A 5 8.28 8.34 5.52
CA LEU A 5 8.57 8.29 4.09
C LEU A 5 10.00 7.79 3.80
N SER A 6 10.99 8.24 4.58
CA SER A 6 12.39 7.78 4.44
C SER A 6 12.56 6.30 4.78
N LEU A 7 11.87 5.81 5.81
CA LEU A 7 11.90 4.39 6.17
C LEU A 7 11.20 3.55 5.10
N LEU A 8 10.02 4.00 4.66
CA LEU A 8 9.25 3.36 3.59
C LEU A 8 10.05 3.29 2.29
N TYR A 9 10.80 4.33 1.93
CA TYR A 9 11.64 4.33 0.73
C TYR A 9 12.69 3.22 0.76
N HIS A 10 13.47 3.10 1.84
CA HIS A 10 14.50 2.05 1.95
C HIS A 10 13.90 0.65 1.91
N LEU A 11 12.75 0.48 2.57
CA LEU A 11 12.08 -0.81 2.69
C LEU A 11 11.43 -1.23 1.37
N LEU A 12 10.82 -0.29 0.64
CA LEU A 12 10.31 -0.54 -0.70
C LEU A 12 11.43 -0.83 -1.70
N ASN A 13 12.55 -0.11 -1.61
CA ASN A 13 13.72 -0.31 -2.47
C ASN A 13 14.37 -1.70 -2.26
N TYR A 14 14.26 -2.26 -1.05
CA TYR A 14 14.69 -3.62 -0.73
C TYR A 14 13.88 -4.69 -1.48
N PHE A 15 12.56 -4.48 -1.65
CA PHE A 15 11.67 -5.40 -2.36
C PHE A 15 11.47 -5.01 -3.85
N GLY A 16 12.37 -4.22 -4.43
CA GLY A 16 12.38 -3.82 -5.84
C GLY A 16 12.61 -2.32 -6.01
N HIS A 17 13.17 -1.89 -7.15
CA HIS A 17 13.65 -0.53 -7.32
C HIS A 17 12.50 0.50 -7.27
N VAL A 18 12.62 1.48 -6.38
CA VAL A 18 11.70 2.63 -6.34
C VAL A 18 12.31 3.78 -7.13
N SER A 19 11.74 4.03 -8.31
CA SER A 19 12.11 5.17 -9.11
C SER A 19 11.51 6.46 -8.51
N VAL A 20 12.39 7.35 -8.08
CA VAL A 20 12.06 8.70 -7.59
C VAL A 20 12.17 9.75 -8.69
N ARG A 21 12.93 9.46 -9.76
CA ARG A 21 13.30 10.43 -10.82
C ARG A 21 12.87 10.07 -12.24
N SER A 22 12.17 8.95 -12.45
CA SER A 22 11.67 8.62 -13.80
C SER A 22 10.56 9.58 -14.22
N SER A 23 10.38 9.71 -15.54
CA SER A 23 9.18 10.27 -16.15
C SER A 23 7.91 9.71 -15.52
N ILE A 24 6.83 10.52 -15.56
CA ILE A 24 5.51 10.10 -15.07
C ILE A 24 5.15 8.77 -15.75
N PRO A 25 4.89 7.70 -14.98
CA PRO A 25 4.53 6.42 -15.55
C PRO A 25 3.24 6.52 -16.36
N SER A 26 3.08 5.61 -17.33
CA SER A 26 1.85 5.59 -18.13
C SER A 26 0.61 5.39 -17.25
N LEU A 27 -0.53 5.93 -17.67
CA LEU A 27 -1.80 5.75 -16.95
C LEU A 27 -2.16 4.27 -16.76
N PHE A 28 -1.79 3.42 -17.73
CA PHE A 28 -1.96 1.98 -17.61
C PHE A 28 -1.11 1.40 -16.48
N THR A 29 0.18 1.77 -16.39
CA THR A 29 1.09 1.35 -15.32
C THR A 29 0.56 1.80 -13.95
N ILE A 30 0.11 3.05 -13.85
CA ILE A 30 -0.46 3.59 -12.61
C ILE A 30 -1.69 2.80 -12.19
N THR A 31 -2.66 2.65 -13.10
CA THR A 31 -3.92 1.95 -12.84
C THR A 31 -3.68 0.50 -12.44
N TRP A 32 -2.83 -0.22 -13.18
CA TRP A 32 -2.52 -1.61 -12.90
C TRP A 32 -1.83 -1.78 -11.55
N GLN A 33 -0.83 -0.95 -11.26
CA GLN A 33 -0.16 -0.98 -9.95
C GLN A 33 -1.15 -0.70 -8.81
N ILE A 34 -2.00 0.34 -8.93
CA ILE A 34 -3.00 0.66 -7.90
C ILE A 34 -3.97 -0.51 -7.67
N ILE A 35 -4.48 -1.12 -8.75
CA ILE A 35 -5.39 -2.28 -8.64
C ILE A 35 -4.69 -3.44 -7.92
N THR A 36 -3.45 -3.75 -8.29
CA THR A 36 -2.71 -4.83 -7.61
C THR A 36 -2.45 -4.50 -6.14
N PHE A 37 -2.16 -3.25 -5.80
CA PHE A 37 -2.02 -2.83 -4.40
C PHE A 37 -3.34 -2.99 -3.62
N ILE A 38 -4.47 -2.59 -4.19
CA ILE A 38 -5.79 -2.75 -3.56
C ILE A 38 -6.13 -4.24 -3.38
N LEU A 39 -5.98 -5.05 -4.43
CA LEU A 39 -6.29 -6.48 -4.35
C LEU A 39 -5.37 -7.23 -3.38
N SER A 40 -4.09 -6.86 -3.33
CA SER A 40 -3.13 -7.42 -2.37
C SER A 40 -3.50 -7.06 -0.94
N GLU A 41 -3.91 -5.82 -0.71
CA GLU A 41 -4.36 -5.34 0.59
C GLU A 41 -5.62 -6.09 1.05
N ASP A 42 -6.65 -6.16 0.22
CA ASP A 42 -7.90 -6.86 0.56
C ASP A 42 -7.67 -8.36 0.78
N PHE A 43 -6.80 -8.98 -0.03
CA PHE A 43 -6.42 -10.38 0.15
C PHE A 43 -5.72 -10.61 1.49
N ILE A 44 -4.70 -9.81 1.81
CA ILE A 44 -3.96 -9.93 3.07
C ILE A 44 -4.87 -9.58 4.26
N PHE A 45 -5.73 -8.58 4.13
CA PHE A 45 -6.70 -8.21 5.17
C PHE A 45 -7.64 -9.38 5.48
N PHE A 46 -8.23 -9.99 4.45
CA PHE A 46 -9.10 -11.15 4.59
C PHE A 46 -8.39 -12.31 5.29
N TRP A 47 -7.20 -12.70 4.81
CA TRP A 47 -6.47 -13.84 5.37
C TRP A 47 -5.93 -13.56 6.77
N THR A 48 -5.47 -12.34 7.06
CA THR A 48 -4.99 -12.00 8.40
C THR A 48 -6.15 -12.04 9.39
N HIS A 49 -7.29 -11.44 9.05
CA HIS A 49 -8.49 -11.52 9.87
C HIS A 49 -8.96 -12.96 10.08
N TYR A 50 -8.94 -13.76 9.02
CA TYR A 50 -9.28 -15.18 9.07
C TYR A 50 -8.29 -16.02 9.89
N LEU A 51 -7.00 -15.69 9.93
CA LEU A 51 -6.02 -16.47 10.68
C LEU A 51 -5.92 -16.06 12.15
N PHE A 52 -6.10 -14.77 12.45
CA PHE A 52 -5.85 -14.26 13.80
C PHE A 52 -7.11 -14.08 14.65
N HIS A 53 -8.32 -14.02 14.05
CA HIS A 53 -9.64 -14.10 14.73
C HIS A 53 -9.81 -13.24 16.01
N ALA A 54 -8.95 -12.25 16.24
CA ALA A 54 -8.94 -11.44 17.47
C ALA A 54 -8.32 -10.08 17.15
N PRO A 55 -9.11 -8.97 17.22
CA PRO A 55 -8.65 -7.64 16.85
C PRO A 55 -7.61 -7.16 17.85
N ASN A 56 -6.34 -7.40 17.53
CA ASN A 56 -5.21 -6.93 18.30
C ASN A 56 -4.49 -5.83 17.50
N PRO A 57 -3.88 -4.83 18.16
CA PRO A 57 -3.25 -3.70 17.47
C PRO A 57 -2.06 -4.12 16.58
N TRP A 58 -1.47 -5.29 16.84
CA TRP A 58 -0.41 -5.84 16.00
C TRP A 58 -0.93 -6.43 14.68
N GLU A 59 -2.18 -6.87 14.65
CA GLU A 59 -2.85 -7.33 13.45
C GLU A 59 -2.98 -6.20 12.43
N LEU A 60 -3.40 -5.01 12.86
CA LEU A 60 -3.50 -3.83 11.98
C LEU A 60 -2.14 -3.40 11.42
N LEU A 61 -1.07 -3.50 12.23
CA LEU A 61 0.28 -3.21 11.77
C LEU A 61 0.73 -4.24 10.73
N LEU A 62 0.54 -5.53 11.02
CA LEU A 62 0.90 -6.63 10.12
C LEU A 62 0.09 -6.57 8.82
N GLN A 63 -1.21 -6.33 8.87
CA GLN A 63 -2.08 -6.19 7.71
C GLN A 63 -1.56 -5.12 6.75
N ASN A 64 -1.31 -3.92 7.25
CA ASN A 64 -0.87 -2.79 6.43
C ASN A 64 0.54 -3.00 5.86
N GLN A 65 1.46 -3.57 6.65
CA GLN A 65 2.84 -3.81 6.20
C GLN A 65 2.93 -4.98 5.23
N LEU A 66 2.26 -6.10 5.53
CA LEU A 66 2.25 -7.29 4.68
C LEU A 66 1.57 -7.04 3.33
N ALA A 67 0.51 -6.24 3.29
CA ALA A 67 -0.12 -5.83 2.04
C ALA A 67 0.87 -5.12 1.10
N VAL A 68 1.62 -4.15 1.66
CA VAL A 68 2.64 -3.40 0.92
C VAL A 68 3.77 -4.31 0.47
N TRP A 69 4.21 -5.24 1.31
CA TRP A 69 5.28 -6.20 0.97
C TRP A 69 4.82 -7.18 -0.10
N PHE A 70 3.62 -7.74 0.04
CA PHE A 70 3.04 -8.68 -0.91
C PHE A 70 2.85 -8.04 -2.28
N ALA A 71 2.25 -6.85 -2.34
CA ALA A 71 2.12 -6.08 -3.58
C ALA A 71 3.49 -5.74 -4.19
N SER A 72 4.49 -5.50 -3.35
CA SER A 72 5.84 -5.16 -3.79
C SER A 72 6.57 -6.29 -4.51
N ILE A 73 6.22 -7.55 -4.26
CA ILE A 73 6.79 -8.72 -4.94
C ILE A 73 6.38 -8.77 -6.41
N PHE A 74 5.19 -8.27 -6.76
CA PHE A 74 4.67 -8.33 -8.12
C PHE A 74 5.31 -7.31 -9.09
N PHE A 75 6.08 -6.34 -8.58
CA PHE A 75 6.64 -5.26 -9.39
C PHE A 75 8.13 -5.05 -9.11
N ASN A 76 8.97 -5.31 -10.12
CA ASN A 76 10.41 -5.01 -10.04
C ASN A 76 10.70 -3.50 -10.02
N GLU A 77 9.91 -2.70 -10.74
CA GLU A 77 9.98 -1.24 -10.71
C GLU A 77 8.70 -0.63 -10.18
N LYS A 78 8.87 0.27 -9.20
CA LYS A 78 7.77 0.96 -8.53
C LYS A 78 8.00 2.45 -8.65
N HIS A 79 6.96 3.20 -8.93
CA HIS A 79 7.04 4.66 -8.96
C HIS A 79 6.55 5.20 -7.63
N LEU A 80 7.35 6.07 -7.01
CA LEU A 80 6.98 6.73 -5.75
C LEU A 80 5.63 7.45 -5.89
N PHE A 81 5.38 8.06 -7.05
CA PHE A 81 4.11 8.71 -7.38
C PHE A 81 2.91 7.78 -7.21
N THR A 82 2.96 6.56 -7.76
CA THR A 82 1.87 5.58 -7.65
C THR A 82 1.61 5.20 -6.19
N ILE A 83 2.68 5.03 -5.40
CA ILE A 83 2.57 4.68 -3.98
C ILE A 83 1.93 5.83 -3.20
N CYS A 84 2.36 7.07 -3.45
CA CYS A 84 1.74 8.25 -2.84
C CYS A 84 0.26 8.38 -3.22
N LEU A 85 -0.07 8.13 -4.49
CA LEU A 85 -1.45 8.17 -4.98
C LEU A 85 -2.32 7.09 -4.31
N TRP A 86 -1.81 5.87 -4.16
CA TRP A 86 -2.48 4.79 -3.43
C TRP A 86 -2.73 5.17 -1.96
N VAL A 87 -1.71 5.68 -1.24
CA VAL A 87 -1.86 6.15 0.14
C VAL A 87 -2.94 7.23 0.24
N PHE A 88 -2.96 8.17 -0.71
CA PHE A 88 -3.96 9.24 -0.73
C PHE A 88 -5.38 8.69 -0.94
N ILE A 89 -5.56 7.74 -1.86
CA ILE A 89 -6.85 7.06 -2.09
C ILE A 89 -7.32 6.37 -0.80
N ARG A 90 -6.43 5.69 -0.07
CA ARG A 90 -6.78 5.01 1.18
C ARG A 90 -7.18 5.99 2.28
N ILE A 91 -6.42 7.07 2.48
CA ILE A 91 -6.78 8.13 3.44
C ILE A 91 -8.16 8.70 3.10
N TYR A 92 -8.43 8.97 1.83
CA TYR A 92 -9.73 9.46 1.37
C TYR A 92 -10.86 8.45 1.68
N GLN A 93 -10.67 7.16 1.37
CA GLN A 93 -11.64 6.11 1.68
C GLN A 93 -11.92 6.01 3.20
N THR A 94 -10.89 6.08 4.03
CA THR A 94 -11.03 6.05 5.49
C THR A 94 -11.82 7.26 6.00
N ILE A 95 -11.51 8.47 5.52
CA ILE A 95 -12.24 9.69 5.90
C ILE A 95 -13.71 9.56 5.49
N ASN A 96 -13.99 9.18 4.25
CA ASN A 96 -15.35 9.04 3.75
C ASN A 96 -16.14 7.94 4.50
N ALA A 97 -15.48 6.85 4.90
CA ALA A 97 -16.11 5.80 5.71
C ALA A 97 -16.44 6.26 7.13
N HIS A 98 -15.69 7.22 7.69
CA HIS A 98 -15.99 7.83 8.98
C HIS A 98 -17.06 8.91 8.90
N ASP A 99 -17.13 9.65 7.80
CA ASP A 99 -18.15 10.68 7.58
C ASP A 99 -19.55 10.07 7.43
N ASN A 100 -19.66 8.98 6.65
CA ASN A 100 -20.93 8.24 6.47
C ASN A 100 -21.42 7.47 7.72
N LYS A 101 -20.66 7.47 8.82
CA LYS A 101 -21.04 6.85 10.10
C LYS A 101 -21.52 7.85 11.15
N LYS A 102 -21.48 9.15 10.87
CA LYS A 102 -22.09 10.21 11.68
C LYS A 102 -23.52 10.47 11.26
#